data_AF-A0A965UUK7-F1
#
_entry.id   AF-A0A965UUK7-F1
#
_cell.length_a   1.000
_cell.length_b   1.000
_cell.length_c   1.000
_cell.angle_alpha   90.00
_cell.angle_beta   90.00
_cell.angle_gamma   90.00
#
_symmetry.space_group_name_H-M   'P 1'
#
loop_
_entity.id
_entity.type
_entity.pdbx_description
1 polymer ?
#
loop_
_entity_poly.entity_id
_entity_poly.type
_entity_poly.pdbx_seq_one_letter_code
_entity_poly.pdbx_strand_id
1 'polypeptide(L)' 'MGAGMTEDERLDLMRRMLAAQRTIRSLMDYLDGVAGECNVDDQKGMAFSIYMIREALAVYSLEMVAYTRKHLGDE' A
#
# COMPACT_ATOMS: atom_id res chain seq x y z
N MET A 1 -30.47 1.66 11.16
CA MET A 1 -29.43 0.63 11.37
C MET A 1 -28.79 0.40 10.02
N GLY A 2 -27.53 0.79 9.86
CA GLY A 2 -26.85 0.77 8.56
C GLY A 2 -26.78 -0.65 8.02
N ALA A 3 -27.06 -0.82 6.73
CA ALA A 3 -26.94 -2.11 6.05
C ALA A 3 -25.52 -2.64 6.25
N GLY A 4 -25.39 -3.75 6.98
CA GLY A 4 -24.13 -4.48 7.08
C GLY A 4 -23.75 -5.02 5.70
N MET A 5 -22.46 -4.99 5.39
CA MET A 5 -21.89 -5.61 4.20
C MET A 5 -22.22 -7.11 4.18
N THR A 6 -22.64 -7.62 3.04
CA THR A 6 -22.90 -9.06 2.85
C THR A 6 -21.60 -9.87 2.91
N GLU A 7 -21.70 -11.18 3.14
CA GLU A 7 -20.53 -12.06 3.23
C GLU A 7 -19.73 -12.11 1.91
N ASP A 8 -20.43 -12.15 0.77
CA ASP A 8 -19.82 -12.09 -0.56
C ASP A 8 -19.09 -10.77 -0.80
N GLU A 9 -19.67 -9.65 -0.38
CA GLU A 9 -19.03 -8.33 -0.49
C GLU A 9 -17.77 -8.24 0.39
N ARG A 10 -17.76 -8.83 1.60
CA ARG A 10 -16.52 -8.81 2.40
C ARG A 10 -15.46 -9.76 1.84
N LEU A 11 -15.83 -10.92 1.29
CA LEU A 11 -14.87 -11.81 0.61
C LEU A 11 -14.25 -11.13 -0.62
N ASP A 12 -15.06 -10.44 -1.41
CA ASP A 12 -14.57 -9.70 -2.58
C ASP A 12 -13.70 -8.50 -2.18
N LEU A 13 -14.06 -7.78 -1.11
CA LEU A 13 -13.21 -6.74 -0.53
C LEU A 13 -11.86 -7.31 -0.09
N MET A 14 -11.84 -8.44 0.64
CA MET A 14 -10.58 -9.10 1.07
C MET A 14 -9.68 -9.43 -0.11
N ARG A 15 -10.24 -10.02 -1.17
CA ARG A 15 -9.48 -10.39 -2.37
C ARG A 15 -8.85 -9.17 -3.02
N ARG A 16 -9.62 -8.09 -3.18
CA ARG A 16 -9.13 -6.81 -3.74
C ARG A 16 -8.04 -6.20 -2.87
N MET A 17 -8.23 -6.17 -1.55
CA MET A 17 -7.25 -5.61 -0.61
C MET A 17 -5.95 -6.43 -0.60
N LEU A 18 -6.03 -7.77 -0.59
CA LEU A 18 -4.84 -8.64 -0.68
C LEU A 18 -4.07 -8.45 -1.99
N ALA A 19 -4.77 -8.36 -3.12
CA ALA A 19 -4.14 -8.10 -4.41
C ALA A 19 -3.44 -6.72 -4.45
N ALA A 20 -4.09 -5.70 -3.91
CA ALA A 20 -3.51 -4.36 -3.79
C ALA A 20 -2.28 -4.34 -2.87
N GLN A 21 -2.31 -5.01 -1.71
CA GLN A 21 -1.17 -5.10 -0.79
C GLN A 21 0.06 -5.72 -1.45
N ARG A 22 -0.11 -6.79 -2.24
CA ARG A 22 0.99 -7.39 -3.02
C ARG A 22 1.57 -6.40 -4.02
N THR A 23 0.71 -5.67 -4.73
CA THR A 23 1.12 -4.67 -5.72
C THR A 23 1.87 -3.51 -5.08
N ILE A 24 1.37 -2.97 -3.96
CA ILE A 24 2.02 -1.89 -3.21
C ILE A 24 3.41 -2.32 -2.74
N ARG A 25 3.54 -3.54 -2.20
CA ARG A 25 4.85 -4.07 -1.79
C ARG A 25 5.83 -4.13 -2.96
N SER A 26 5.44 -4.74 -4.07
CA SER A 26 6.30 -4.81 -5.27
C SER A 26 6.68 -3.44 -5.80
N LEU A 27 5.76 -2.46 -5.72
CA LEU A 27 6.05 -1.09 -6.11
C LEU A 27 7.05 -0.41 -5.16
N MET A 28 6.91 -0.59 -3.84
CA MET A 28 7.88 -0.07 -2.86
C MET A 28 9.27 -0.65 -3.08
N ASP A 29 9.39 -1.97 -3.31
CA ASP A 29 10.67 -2.62 -3.58
C ASP A 29 11.33 -2.06 -4.86
N TYR A 30 10.52 -1.84 -5.92
CA TYR A 30 10.98 -1.22 -7.15
C TYR A 30 11.47 0.23 -6.92
N LEU A 31 10.69 1.04 -6.19
CA LEU A 31 11.05 2.43 -5.88
C LEU A 31 12.34 2.51 -5.06
N ASP A 32 12.55 1.59 -4.09
CA ASP A 32 13.79 1.52 -3.32
C ASP A 32 15.00 1.23 -4.22
N GLY A 33 14.84 0.34 -5.22
CA GLY A 33 15.87 0.07 -6.23
C GLY A 33 16.21 1.31 -7.06
N VAL A 34 15.21 1.96 -7.64
CA VAL A 34 15.40 3.17 -8.48
C VAL A 34 15.99 4.31 -7.67
N ALA A 35 15.54 4.54 -6.43
CA ALA A 35 16.13 5.58 -5.58
C ALA A 35 17.61 5.30 -5.27
N GLY A 36 17.97 4.02 -5.12
CA GLY A 36 19.36 3.57 -4.99
C GLY A 36 20.20 3.94 -6.21
N GLU A 37 19.71 3.65 -7.42
CA GLU A 37 20.37 4.04 -8.68
C GLU A 37 20.52 5.56 -8.80
N CYS A 38 19.46 6.33 -8.52
CA CYS A 38 19.52 7.79 -8.54
C CYS A 38 20.55 8.35 -7.55
N ASN A 39 20.74 7.72 -6.38
CA ASN A 39 21.77 8.12 -5.43
C ASN A 39 23.19 7.85 -5.95
N VAL A 40 23.39 6.71 -6.63
CA VAL A 40 24.67 6.37 -7.26
C VAL A 40 25.02 7.36 -8.38
N ASP A 41 24.02 7.81 -9.13
CA ASP A 41 24.15 8.79 -10.21
C ASP A 41 24.19 10.27 -9.74
N ASP A 42 24.34 10.51 -8.43
CA ASP A 42 24.32 11.84 -7.78
C ASP A 42 23.04 12.67 -8.02
N GLN A 43 21.96 12.03 -8.47
CA GLN A 43 20.62 12.63 -8.63
C GLN A 43 19.84 12.65 -7.31
N LYS A 44 20.43 13.23 -6.26
CA LYS A 44 19.92 13.20 -4.88
C LYS A 44 18.50 13.74 -4.73
N GLY A 45 18.15 14.79 -5.48
CA GLY A 45 16.79 15.36 -5.46
C GLY A 45 15.74 14.37 -5.97
N MET A 46 16.06 13.63 -7.03
CA MET A 46 15.19 12.59 -7.57
C MET A 46 15.08 11.41 -6.61
N ALA A 47 16.22 10.92 -6.08
CA ALA A 47 16.23 9.85 -5.08
C ALA A 47 15.36 10.21 -3.86
N PHE A 48 15.49 11.42 -3.33
CA PHE A 48 14.67 11.91 -2.23
C PHE A 48 13.16 11.90 -2.57
N SER A 49 12.79 12.38 -3.76
CA SER A 49 11.38 12.38 -4.18
C SER A 49 10.80 10.97 -4.29
N ILE A 50 11.60 9.99 -4.74
CA ILE A 50 11.20 8.58 -4.84
C ILE A 50 11.01 7.97 -3.45
N TYR A 51 11.92 8.22 -2.51
CA TYR A 51 11.75 7.79 -1.12
C TYR A 51 10.48 8.37 -0.50
N MET A 52 10.16 9.63 -0.74
CA MET A 52 8.92 10.25 -0.23
C MET A 52 7.66 9.57 -0.78
N ILE A 53 7.65 9.19 -2.07
CA ILE A 53 6.54 8.42 -2.67
C ILE A 53 6.43 7.05 -2.01
N ARG A 54 7.56 6.37 -1.81
CA ARG A 54 7.63 5.06 -1.16
C ARG A 54 7.12 5.11 0.28
N GLU A 55 7.47 6.14 1.06
CA GLU A 55 6.92 6.36 2.41
C GLU A 55 5.40 6.62 2.39
N ALA A 56 4.91 7.42 1.43
CA ALA A 56 3.47 7.65 1.29
C ALA A 56 2.71 6.34 0.98
N LEU A 57 3.28 5.47 0.15
CA LEU A 57 2.73 4.15 -0.13
C LEU A 57 2.75 3.22 1.09
N ALA A 58 3.80 3.28 1.91
CA ALA A 58 3.88 2.50 3.15
C ALA A 58 2.77 2.90 4.13
N VAL A 59 2.53 4.20 4.31
CA VAL A 59 1.43 4.73 5.13
C VAL A 59 0.07 4.30 4.57
N TYR A 60 -0.14 4.45 3.25
CA TYR A 60 -1.36 3.98 2.59
C TYR A 60 -1.61 2.48 2.79
N SER A 61 -0.54 1.67 2.74
CA SER A 61 -0.60 0.23 2.99
C SER A 61 -1.11 -0.10 4.39
N LEU A 62 -0.68 0.66 5.42
CA LEU A 62 -1.13 0.49 6.80
C LEU A 62 -2.61 0.87 6.96
N GLU A 63 -3.02 2.02 6.40
CA GLU A 63 -4.41 2.49 6.43
C GLU A 63 -5.36 1.51 5.72
N MET A 64 -4.92 0.91 4.61
CA MET A 64 -5.67 -0.16 3.95
C MET A 64 -5.90 -1.38 4.84
N VAL A 65 -4.89 -1.79 5.62
CA VAL A 65 -5.02 -2.91 6.56
C VAL A 65 -6.00 -2.56 7.69
N ALA A 66 -5.90 -1.36 8.26
CA ALA A 66 -6.84 -0.87 9.27
C ALA A 66 -8.28 -0.83 8.74
N TYR A 67 -8.47 -0.25 7.54
CA TYR A 67 -9.77 -0.23 6.85
C TYR A 67 -10.32 -1.65 6.64
N THR A 68 -9.48 -2.59 6.19
CA THR A 68 -9.90 -3.97 5.96
C THR A 68 -10.33 -4.64 7.27
N ARG A 69 -9.53 -4.53 8.34
CA ARG A 69 -9.86 -5.11 9.67
C ARG A 69 -11.19 -4.60 10.21
N LYS A 70 -11.44 -3.29 10.12
CA LYS A 70 -12.71 -2.67 10.53
C LYS A 70 -13.92 -3.27 9.81
N HIS A 71 -13.82 -3.58 8.52
CA HIS A 71 -14.93 -4.18 7.76
C HIS A 71 -14.98 -5.71 7.89
N LEU A 72 -13.90 -6.34 8.34
CA LEU A 72 -13.82 -7.76 8.69
C LEU A 72 -14.28 -8.09 10.11
N GLY A 73 -14.62 -7.08 10.92
CA GLY A 73 -15.20 -7.31 12.25
C GLY A 73 -14.23 -7.98 13.23
N ASP A 74 -12.92 -7.82 12.99
CA ASP A 74 -11.86 -8.20 13.92
C ASP A 74 -11.63 -7.13 15.03
N GLU A 75 -12.56 -6.17 15.16
CA GLU A 75 -12.62 -5.15 16.23
C GLU A 75 -14.04 -4.99 16.77
#